data_AF-A0A2U0TQJ7-F1
#
_entry.id   AF-A0A2U0TQJ7-F1
#
_cell.length_a   1.000
_cell.length_b   1.000
_cell.length_c   1.000
_cell.angle_alpha   90.00
_cell.angle_beta   90.00
_cell.angle_gamma   90.00
#
_symmetry.space_group_name_H-M   'P 1'
#
loop_
_entity.id
_entity.type
_entity.pdbx_description
1 polymer ?
#
loop_
_entity_poly.entity_id
_entity_poly.type
_entity_poly.pdbx_seq_one_letter_code
_entity_poly.pdbx_strand_id
1 'polypeptide(L)'
;MKKALLLIAISISLVACDKKEEVKGKEFKTAYVDTAELMKEYTETKDLEAKYKGVAAEKGRQLEAEINRFKQDAANFQRNAQANGQEWAQKNGQELQRREQQLAQAQQGLQMQLQQESGKEMDSLVKGVKKFIKDYGKEKGYAYIYGTGDAASILYAEEKYDITKEIVKLLNEKYKSTAKAEEVKK
;
A
#
# COMPACT_ATOMS: atom_id res chain seq x y z
N MET A 1 76.40 50.83 32.72
CA MET A 1 76.48 49.99 33.94
C MET A 1 75.05 49.76 34.42
N LYS A 2 74.44 48.61 34.08
CA LYS A 2 74.22 47.43 34.94
C LYS A 2 73.18 47.65 36.06
N LYS A 3 72.19 46.73 36.05
CA LYS A 3 71.21 46.31 37.08
C LYS A 3 69.79 46.89 36.87
N ALA A 4 68.90 46.21 36.15
CA ALA A 4 68.13 44.98 36.48
C ALA A 4 67.00 45.21 37.49
N LEU A 5 65.74 45.07 37.03
CA LEU A 5 64.74 44.17 37.63
C LEU A 5 63.46 44.12 36.78
N LEU A 6 63.14 42.91 36.34
CA LEU A 6 61.87 42.49 35.76
C LEU A 6 60.73 42.71 36.76
N LEU A 7 59.63 43.31 36.29
CA LEU A 7 58.28 42.98 36.76
C LEU A 7 57.36 42.86 35.56
N ILE A 8 57.00 41.61 35.29
CA ILE A 8 56.02 41.18 34.30
C ILE A 8 54.65 41.54 34.87
N ALA A 9 54.01 42.58 34.33
CA ALA A 9 52.59 42.83 34.54
C ALA A 9 51.81 42.23 33.36
N ILE A 10 51.52 40.93 33.46
CA ILE A 10 50.54 40.25 32.62
C ILE A 10 49.17 40.77 33.05
N SER A 11 48.68 41.81 32.38
CA SER A 11 47.26 42.18 32.43
C SER A 11 46.49 41.24 31.50
N ILE A 12 46.10 40.08 32.02
CA ILE A 12 45.04 39.26 31.44
C ILE A 12 43.75 40.07 31.59
N SER A 13 43.39 40.80 30.54
CA SER A 13 42.02 41.27 30.37
C SER A 13 41.16 40.04 30.10
N LEU A 14 40.61 39.44 31.16
CA LEU A 14 39.49 38.51 31.10
C LEU A 14 38.27 39.24 30.54
N VAL A 15 38.23 39.45 29.23
CA VAL A 15 36.95 39.61 28.52
C VAL A 15 36.42 38.20 28.32
N ALA A 16 35.97 37.59 29.41
CA ALA A 16 34.99 36.54 29.36
C ALA A 16 33.69 37.18 28.86
N CYS A 17 33.57 37.30 27.53
CA CYS A 17 32.27 37.43 26.91
C CYS A 17 31.53 36.13 27.21
N ASP A 18 30.63 36.18 28.20
CA ASP A 18 29.43 35.35 28.28
C ASP A 18 28.58 35.55 27.01
N LYS A 19 29.10 35.16 25.85
CA LYS A 19 28.27 34.71 24.76
C LYS A 19 27.81 33.33 25.16
N LYS A 20 26.76 33.29 25.99
CA LYS A 20 25.73 32.27 25.81
C LYS A 20 25.26 32.42 24.38
N GLU A 21 25.96 31.80 23.44
CA GLU A 21 25.34 31.39 22.20
C GLU A 21 24.24 30.44 22.66
N GLU A 22 23.02 30.97 22.77
CA GLU A 22 21.84 30.16 22.67
C GLU A 22 22.03 29.33 21.41
N VAL A 23 22.40 28.07 21.58
CA VAL A 23 22.17 27.06 20.56
C VAL A 23 20.65 26.99 20.44
N LYS A 24 20.07 27.93 19.69
CA LYS A 24 18.74 27.78 19.11
C LYS A 24 18.89 26.59 18.18
N GLY A 25 18.68 25.40 18.74
CA GLY A 25 18.61 24.16 17.99
C GLY A 25 17.72 24.42 16.80
N LYS A 26 18.22 24.14 15.60
CA LYS A 26 17.47 24.35 14.37
C LYS A 26 16.21 23.49 14.46
N GLU A 27 15.08 24.09 14.83
CA GLU A 27 13.82 23.37 14.92
C GLU A 27 13.42 22.93 13.52
N PHE A 28 13.47 21.63 13.27
CA PHE A 28 13.07 21.05 12.02
C PHE A 28 11.54 20.98 11.97
N LYS A 29 10.94 21.53 10.92
CA LYS A 29 9.51 21.34 10.66
C LYS A 29 9.26 19.86 10.37
N THR A 30 8.48 19.21 11.20
CA THR A 30 8.15 17.78 11.06
C THR A 30 6.65 17.56 11.16
N ALA A 31 6.19 16.44 10.61
CA ALA A 31 4.80 16.00 10.68
C ALA A 31 4.75 14.47 10.61
N TYR A 32 3.58 13.90 10.89
CA TYR A 32 3.31 12.49 10.67
C TYR A 32 2.00 12.27 9.91
N VAL A 33 1.91 11.11 9.28
CA VAL A 33 0.74 10.63 8.54
C VAL A 33 0.45 9.22 9.04
N ASP A 34 -0.76 9.00 9.54
CA ASP A 34 -1.28 7.64 9.74
C ASP A 34 -1.56 7.04 8.36
N THR A 35 -0.68 6.14 7.93
CA THR A 35 -0.79 5.52 6.61
C THR A 35 -1.95 4.51 6.53
N ALA A 36 -2.37 3.94 7.66
CA ALA A 36 -3.51 3.02 7.68
C ALA A 36 -4.82 3.80 7.52
N GLU A 37 -5.00 4.88 8.29
CA GLU A 37 -6.13 5.79 8.15
C GLU A 37 -6.16 6.45 6.76
N LEU A 38 -5.01 6.94 6.28
CA LEU A 38 -4.91 7.53 4.94
C LEU A 38 -5.43 6.58 3.87
N MET A 39 -4.93 5.34 3.84
CA MET A 39 -5.31 4.36 2.82
C MET A 39 -6.78 3.96 2.97
N LYS A 40 -7.29 3.85 4.20
CA LYS A 40 -8.70 3.59 4.48
C LYS A 40 -9.62 4.71 4.01
N GLU A 41 -9.20 5.97 4.11
CA GLU A 41 -10.03 7.11 3.73
C GLU A 41 -9.86 7.56 2.28
N TYR A 42 -8.75 7.18 1.63
CA TYR A 42 -8.46 7.54 0.25
C TYR A 42 -9.42 6.87 -0.74
N THR A 43 -10.03 7.67 -1.61
CA THR A 43 -11.09 7.23 -2.54
C THR A 43 -10.56 6.25 -3.58
N GLU A 44 -9.36 6.50 -4.15
CA GLU A 44 -8.77 5.60 -5.14
C GLU A 44 -8.50 4.21 -4.55
N THR A 45 -8.17 4.11 -3.25
CA THR A 45 -8.03 2.82 -2.57
C THR A 45 -9.35 2.08 -2.52
N LYS A 46 -10.44 2.75 -2.14
CA LYS A 46 -11.79 2.16 -2.11
C LYS A 46 -12.28 1.74 -3.49
N ASP A 47 -12.03 2.55 -4.50
CA ASP A 47 -12.43 2.26 -5.88
C ASP A 47 -11.64 1.07 -6.43
N LEU A 48 -10.35 0.97 -6.10
CA LEU A 48 -9.51 -0.17 -6.44
C LEU A 48 -9.98 -1.47 -5.78
N GLU A 49 -10.30 -1.42 -4.48
CA GLU A 49 -10.87 -2.56 -3.76
C GLU A 49 -12.22 -2.98 -4.35
N ALA A 50 -13.10 -2.02 -4.64
CA ALA A 50 -14.40 -2.28 -5.25
C ALA A 50 -14.25 -2.92 -6.64
N LYS A 51 -13.32 -2.40 -7.47
CA LYS A 51 -12.97 -2.98 -8.78
C LYS A 51 -12.59 -4.45 -8.64
N TYR A 52 -11.61 -4.78 -7.80
CA TYR A 52 -11.13 -6.16 -7.69
C TYR A 52 -12.12 -7.10 -7.01
N LYS A 53 -12.96 -6.60 -6.10
CA LYS A 53 -14.11 -7.36 -5.58
C LYS A 53 -15.11 -7.69 -6.70
N GLY A 54 -15.38 -6.75 -7.60
CA GLY A 54 -16.21 -6.97 -8.78
C GLY A 54 -15.62 -7.99 -9.75
N VAL A 55 -14.32 -7.88 -10.05
CA VAL A 55 -13.62 -8.84 -10.92
C VAL A 55 -13.64 -10.25 -10.31
N ALA A 56 -13.37 -10.36 -9.01
CA ALA A 56 -13.41 -11.64 -8.30
C ALA A 56 -14.81 -12.26 -8.31
N ALA A 57 -15.86 -11.47 -8.06
CA ALA A 57 -17.24 -11.94 -8.10
C ALA A 57 -17.64 -12.42 -9.51
N GLU A 58 -17.26 -11.68 -10.55
CA GLU A 58 -17.58 -12.04 -11.92
C GLU A 58 -16.87 -13.34 -12.35
N LYS A 59 -15.54 -13.39 -12.19
CA LYS A 59 -14.76 -14.59 -12.55
C LYS A 59 -15.12 -15.79 -11.70
N GLY A 60 -15.40 -15.58 -10.41
CA GLY A 60 -15.87 -16.62 -9.50
C GLY A 60 -17.19 -17.24 -9.94
N ARG A 61 -18.17 -16.42 -10.34
CA ARG A 61 -19.46 -16.91 -10.87
C ARG A 61 -19.29 -17.75 -12.14
N GLN A 62 -18.40 -17.33 -13.05
CA GLN A 62 -18.11 -18.08 -14.27
C GLN A 62 -17.54 -19.47 -13.94
N LEU A 63 -16.53 -19.53 -13.07
CA LEU A 63 -15.93 -20.78 -12.65
C LEU A 63 -16.92 -21.67 -11.87
N GLU A 64 -17.74 -21.08 -11.00
CA GLU A 64 -18.75 -21.81 -10.23
C GLU A 64 -19.81 -22.44 -11.14
N ALA A 65 -20.21 -21.77 -12.22
CA ALA A 65 -21.10 -22.35 -13.23
C ALA A 65 -20.47 -23.59 -13.90
N GLU A 66 -19.17 -23.55 -14.22
CA GLU A 66 -18.46 -24.70 -14.79
C GLU A 66 -18.34 -25.86 -13.81
N ILE A 67 -18.06 -25.57 -12.53
CA ILE A 67 -18.03 -26.56 -11.44
C ILE A 67 -19.41 -27.21 -11.28
N ASN A 68 -20.48 -26.43 -11.30
CA ASN A 68 -21.84 -26.96 -11.17
C ASN A 68 -22.22 -27.83 -12.35
N ARG A 69 -21.83 -27.44 -13.58
CA ARG A 69 -21.99 -28.29 -14.76
C ARG A 69 -21.20 -29.58 -14.63
N PHE A 70 -19.95 -29.52 -14.17
CA PHE A 70 -19.13 -30.71 -13.93
C PHE A 70 -19.77 -31.65 -12.90
N LYS A 71 -20.33 -31.14 -11.79
CA LYS A 71 -21.04 -31.97 -10.80
C LYS A 71 -22.22 -32.73 -11.42
N GLN A 72 -22.98 -32.07 -12.30
CA GLN A 72 -24.07 -32.72 -13.04
C GLN A 72 -23.55 -33.81 -13.98
N ASP A 73 -22.49 -33.52 -14.73
CA ASP A 73 -21.86 -34.47 -15.66
C ASP A 73 -21.27 -35.67 -14.91
N ALA A 74 -20.66 -35.47 -13.74
CA ALA A 74 -20.16 -36.53 -12.88
C ALA A 74 -21.28 -37.42 -12.33
N ALA A 75 -22.40 -36.83 -11.88
CA ALA A 75 -23.57 -37.59 -11.44
C ALA A 75 -24.20 -38.40 -12.59
N ASN A 76 -24.25 -37.84 -13.80
CA ASN A 76 -24.70 -38.55 -15.01
C ASN A 76 -23.75 -39.70 -15.36
N PHE A 77 -22.45 -39.46 -15.33
CA PHE A 77 -21.43 -40.49 -15.55
C PHE A 77 -21.58 -41.65 -14.56
N GLN A 78 -21.77 -41.37 -13.27
CA GLN A 78 -21.94 -42.39 -12.25
C GLN A 78 -23.16 -43.28 -12.53
N ARG A 79 -24.31 -42.70 -12.89
CA ARG A 79 -25.53 -43.46 -13.26
C ARG A 79 -25.30 -44.33 -14.50
N ASN A 80 -24.65 -43.78 -15.52
CA ASN A 80 -24.37 -44.51 -16.75
C ASN A 80 -23.35 -45.64 -16.55
N ALA A 81 -22.34 -45.43 -15.71
CA ALA A 81 -21.37 -46.45 -15.35
C ALA A 81 -22.03 -47.63 -14.62
N GLN A 82 -22.97 -47.36 -13.71
CA GLN A 82 -23.77 -48.39 -13.04
C GLN A 82 -24.61 -49.22 -14.03
N ALA A 83 -25.17 -48.57 -15.05
CA ALA A 83 -26.00 -49.24 -16.06
C ALA A 83 -25.20 -50.01 -17.13
N ASN A 84 -24.04 -49.49 -17.56
CA ASN A 84 -23.28 -49.99 -18.71
C ASN A 84 -22.03 -50.81 -18.31
N GLY A 85 -21.67 -50.86 -17.03
CA GLY A 85 -20.55 -51.65 -16.53
C GLY A 85 -19.17 -50.98 -16.66
N GLN A 86 -18.14 -51.72 -16.24
CA GLN A 86 -16.79 -51.19 -16.02
C GLN A 86 -16.06 -50.77 -17.29
N GLU A 87 -16.24 -51.49 -18.41
CA GLU A 87 -15.58 -51.18 -19.68
C GLU A 87 -16.05 -49.83 -20.24
N TRP A 88 -17.35 -49.55 -20.17
CA TRP A 88 -17.91 -48.24 -20.52
C TRP A 88 -17.34 -47.13 -19.64
N ALA A 89 -17.23 -47.38 -18.34
CA ALA A 89 -16.69 -46.41 -17.38
C ALA A 89 -15.23 -46.08 -17.65
N GLN A 90 -14.39 -47.09 -17.96
CA GLN A 90 -12.98 -46.88 -18.30
C GLN A 90 -12.83 -46.04 -19.57
N LYS A 91 -13.64 -46.31 -20.60
CA LYS A 91 -13.60 -45.58 -21.87
C LYS A 91 -14.04 -44.11 -21.72
N ASN A 92 -15.02 -43.82 -20.87
CA ASN A 92 -15.64 -42.49 -20.76
C ASN A 92 -15.15 -41.67 -19.55
N GLY A 93 -14.44 -42.27 -18.60
CA GLY A 93 -14.02 -41.61 -17.36
C GLY A 93 -12.80 -40.69 -17.49
N GLN A 94 -11.94 -40.92 -18.48
CA GLN A 94 -10.71 -40.14 -18.66
C GLN A 94 -10.98 -38.65 -18.90
N GLU A 95 -11.99 -38.33 -19.69
CA GLU A 95 -12.36 -36.94 -19.99
C GLU A 95 -12.91 -36.23 -18.75
N LEU A 96 -13.71 -36.94 -17.93
CA LEU A 96 -14.24 -36.41 -16.68
C LEU A 96 -13.10 -36.08 -15.71
N GLN A 97 -12.14 -37.01 -15.54
CA GLN A 97 -10.97 -36.80 -14.69
C GLN A 97 -10.09 -35.63 -15.19
N ARG A 98 -9.88 -35.53 -16.51
CA ARG A 98 -9.13 -34.41 -17.12
C ARG A 98 -9.80 -33.08 -16.80
N ARG A 99 -11.13 -33.01 -16.93
CA ARG A 99 -11.89 -31.80 -16.65
C ARG A 99 -11.88 -31.43 -15.17
N GLU A 100 -11.92 -32.40 -14.27
CA GLU A 100 -11.76 -32.17 -12.83
C GLU A 100 -10.43 -31.49 -12.51
N GLN A 101 -9.33 -32.01 -13.06
CA GLN A 101 -8.00 -31.43 -12.89
C GLN A 101 -7.92 -30.00 -13.46
N GLN A 102 -8.52 -29.77 -14.63
CA GLN A 102 -8.57 -28.44 -15.23
C GLN A 102 -9.33 -27.43 -14.37
N LEU A 103 -10.47 -27.83 -13.78
CA LEU A 103 -11.24 -26.96 -12.90
C LEU A 103 -10.47 -26.63 -11.61
N ALA A 104 -9.78 -27.60 -11.04
CA ALA A 104 -8.93 -27.38 -9.88
C ALA A 104 -7.77 -26.40 -10.18
N GLN A 105 -7.11 -26.58 -11.34
CA GLN A 105 -6.06 -25.65 -11.79
C GLN A 105 -6.61 -24.25 -12.09
N ALA A 106 -7.79 -24.15 -12.73
CA ALA A 106 -8.44 -22.89 -13.02
C ALA A 106 -8.80 -22.13 -11.73
N GLN A 107 -9.28 -22.84 -10.71
CA GLN A 107 -9.60 -22.25 -9.40
C GLN A 107 -8.36 -21.66 -8.72
N GLN A 108 -7.26 -22.43 -8.66
CA GLN A 108 -6.01 -21.95 -8.07
C GLN A 108 -5.41 -20.81 -8.89
N GLY A 109 -5.43 -20.92 -10.23
CA GLY A 109 -4.93 -19.91 -11.15
C GLY A 109 -5.67 -18.58 -11.00
N LEU A 110 -7.00 -18.62 -10.92
CA LEU A 110 -7.82 -17.42 -10.72
C LEU A 110 -7.47 -16.70 -9.42
N GLN A 111 -7.30 -17.44 -8.32
CA GLN A 111 -6.93 -16.84 -7.04
C GLN A 111 -5.57 -16.16 -7.09
N MET A 112 -4.56 -16.82 -7.69
CA MET A 112 -3.22 -16.24 -7.85
C MET A 112 -3.23 -15.02 -8.76
N GLN A 113 -3.97 -15.08 -9.86
CA GLN A 113 -4.09 -13.97 -10.80
C GLN A 113 -4.72 -12.74 -10.14
N LEU A 114 -5.85 -12.92 -9.43
CA LEU A 114 -6.51 -11.83 -8.71
C LEU A 114 -5.59 -11.20 -7.67
N GLN A 115 -4.86 -12.02 -6.90
CA GLN A 115 -3.90 -11.54 -5.90
C GLN A 115 -2.76 -10.75 -6.54
N GLN A 116 -2.22 -11.23 -7.66
CA GLN A 116 -1.11 -10.58 -8.36
C GLN A 116 -1.53 -9.24 -8.99
N GLU A 117 -2.67 -9.23 -9.68
CA GLU A 117 -3.20 -8.03 -10.34
C GLU A 117 -3.58 -6.95 -9.31
N SER A 118 -4.35 -7.34 -8.28
CA SER A 118 -4.73 -6.44 -7.19
C SER A 118 -3.50 -5.90 -6.45
N GLY A 119 -2.54 -6.77 -6.13
CA GLY A 119 -1.29 -6.37 -5.49
C GLY A 119 -0.48 -5.38 -6.32
N LYS A 120 -0.36 -5.61 -7.64
CA LYS A 120 0.37 -4.71 -8.55
C LYS A 120 -0.25 -3.31 -8.60
N GLU A 121 -1.57 -3.21 -8.70
CA GLU A 121 -2.24 -1.90 -8.70
C GLU A 121 -2.14 -1.22 -7.32
N MET A 122 -2.28 -1.98 -6.23
CA MET A 122 -2.11 -1.46 -4.88
C MET A 122 -0.69 -0.92 -4.66
N ASP A 123 0.33 -1.64 -5.12
CA ASP A 123 1.73 -1.18 -5.07
C ASP A 123 1.93 0.12 -5.86
N SER A 124 1.28 0.24 -7.02
CA SER A 124 1.30 1.47 -7.83
C SER A 124 0.69 2.63 -7.07
N LEU A 125 -0.48 2.40 -6.45
CA LEU A 125 -1.18 3.39 -5.64
C LEU A 125 -0.31 3.84 -4.46
N VAL A 126 0.27 2.91 -3.71
CA VAL A 126 1.18 3.21 -2.58
C VAL A 126 2.38 4.02 -3.04
N LYS A 127 2.98 3.69 -4.20
CA LYS A 127 4.07 4.50 -4.79
C LYS A 127 3.60 5.92 -5.13
N GLY A 128 2.39 6.06 -5.68
CA GLY A 128 1.75 7.34 -5.95
C GLY A 128 1.57 8.20 -4.70
N VAL A 129 1.02 7.61 -3.63
CA VAL A 129 0.85 8.26 -2.32
C VAL A 129 2.19 8.68 -1.73
N LYS A 130 3.20 7.80 -1.72
CA LYS A 130 4.55 8.13 -1.23
C LYS A 130 5.17 9.29 -2.01
N LYS A 131 5.01 9.30 -3.33
CA LYS A 131 5.50 10.40 -4.17
C LYS A 131 4.77 11.70 -3.82
N PHE A 132 3.44 11.65 -3.67
CA PHE A 132 2.64 12.81 -3.29
C PHE A 132 3.10 13.41 -1.96
N ILE A 133 3.23 12.60 -0.91
CA ILE A 133 3.69 13.06 0.42
C ILE A 133 5.10 13.65 0.34
N LYS A 134 5.99 13.04 -0.45
CA LYS A 134 7.35 13.57 -0.67
C LYS A 134 7.34 14.94 -1.32
N ASP A 135 6.51 15.14 -2.35
CA ASP A 135 6.41 16.41 -3.06
C ASP A 135 5.76 17.48 -2.18
N TYR A 136 4.70 17.13 -1.44
CA TYR A 136 4.06 17.98 -0.43
C TYR A 136 5.07 18.42 0.66
N GLY A 137 5.85 17.47 1.19
CA GLY A 137 6.86 17.75 2.21
C GLY A 137 7.89 18.77 1.76
N LYS A 138 8.39 18.64 0.51
CA LYS A 138 9.31 19.61 -0.09
C LYS A 138 8.68 20.98 -0.27
N GLU A 139 7.46 21.04 -0.81
CA GLU A 139 6.75 22.30 -1.06
C GLU A 139 6.47 23.07 0.24
N LYS A 140 6.06 22.36 1.30
CA LYS A 140 5.71 22.95 2.60
C LYS A 140 6.90 23.11 3.56
N GLY A 141 8.11 22.75 3.13
CA GLY A 141 9.34 22.91 3.90
C GLY A 141 9.47 21.97 5.11
N TYR A 142 8.87 20.77 5.05
CA TYR A 142 9.08 19.74 6.06
C TYR A 142 10.47 19.10 5.89
N ALA A 143 11.21 19.01 6.98
CA ALA A 143 12.45 18.22 7.02
C ALA A 143 12.15 16.72 7.01
N TYR A 144 11.09 16.31 7.71
CA TYR A 144 10.63 14.93 7.81
C TYR A 144 9.10 14.86 7.83
N ILE A 145 8.56 13.87 7.13
CA ILE A 145 7.19 13.39 7.31
C ILE A 145 7.28 11.91 7.63
N TYR A 146 6.80 11.52 8.80
CA TYR A 146 6.83 10.14 9.27
C TYR A 146 5.52 9.42 8.94
N GLY A 147 5.59 8.12 8.62
CA GLY A 147 4.40 7.28 8.48
C GLY A 147 4.20 6.43 9.72
N THR A 148 3.03 6.49 10.37
CA THR A 148 2.74 5.84 11.67
C THR A 148 1.86 4.60 11.60
N GLY A 149 1.77 3.94 10.43
CA GLY A 149 0.94 2.74 10.22
C GLY A 149 1.52 1.41 10.75
N ASP A 150 1.17 0.29 10.11
CA ASP A 150 1.31 -1.11 10.60
C ASP A 150 2.65 -1.52 11.24
N ALA A 151 3.76 -0.83 10.96
CA ALA A 151 4.98 -0.95 11.74
C ALA A 151 5.10 0.27 12.65
N ALA A 152 5.06 0.05 13.98
CA ALA A 152 5.18 1.09 15.00
C ALA A 152 6.52 1.84 14.89
N SER A 153 6.54 2.85 14.03
CA SER A 153 7.68 3.73 13.77
C SER A 153 7.72 4.90 14.77
N ILE A 154 6.56 5.25 15.32
CA ILE A 154 6.35 6.31 16.30
C ILE A 154 5.40 5.80 17.38
N LEU A 155 5.85 5.79 18.63
CA LEU A 155 5.02 5.39 19.78
C LEU A 155 4.14 6.53 20.30
N TYR A 156 4.56 7.77 20.11
CA TYR A 156 3.85 8.98 20.51
C TYR A 156 4.27 10.16 19.63
N ALA A 157 3.30 10.94 19.19
CA ALA A 157 3.49 12.28 18.62
C ALA A 157 2.32 13.16 19.06
N GLU A 158 2.56 14.46 19.20
CA GLU A 158 1.45 15.39 19.47
C GLU A 158 0.55 15.50 18.23
N GLU A 159 -0.78 15.50 18.43
CA GLU A 159 -1.79 15.56 17.36
C GLU A 159 -1.61 16.77 16.43
N LYS A 160 -1.04 17.87 16.92
CA LYS A 160 -0.74 19.06 16.10
C LYS A 160 0.24 18.79 14.94
N TYR A 161 0.97 17.68 14.98
CA TYR A 161 1.89 17.24 13.92
C TYR A 161 1.22 16.26 12.94
N ASP A 162 -0.04 15.87 13.18
CA ASP A 162 -0.81 15.02 12.29
C ASP A 162 -1.27 15.80 11.06
N ILE A 163 -0.85 15.35 9.87
CA ILE A 163 -1.32 15.91 8.60
C ILE A 163 -2.17 14.92 7.80
N THR A 164 -2.59 13.79 8.39
CA THR A 164 -3.32 12.70 7.72
C THR A 164 -4.55 13.20 6.98
N LYS A 165 -5.43 13.93 7.68
CA LYS A 165 -6.67 14.49 7.09
C LYS A 165 -6.40 15.45 5.94
N GLU A 166 -5.34 16.26 6.05
CA GLU A 166 -4.95 17.18 4.97
C GLU A 166 -4.48 16.41 3.74
N ILE A 167 -3.60 15.42 3.92
CA ILE A 167 -3.09 14.58 2.83
C ILE A 167 -4.22 13.79 2.15
N VAL A 168 -5.12 13.18 2.94
CA VAL A 168 -6.31 12.48 2.42
C VAL A 168 -7.17 13.41 1.58
N LYS A 169 -7.45 14.62 2.07
CA LYS A 169 -8.22 15.62 1.34
C LYS A 169 -7.56 15.96 -0.01
N LEU A 170 -6.28 16.31 -0.02
CA LEU A 170 -5.57 16.71 -1.22
C LEU A 170 -5.44 15.57 -2.24
N LEU A 171 -5.19 14.34 -1.78
CA LEU A 171 -5.17 13.15 -2.63
C LEU A 171 -6.53 12.92 -3.29
N ASN A 172 -7.61 13.01 -2.51
CA ASN A 172 -8.97 12.86 -3.02
C ASN A 172 -9.35 13.97 -4.02
N GLU A 173 -8.95 15.21 -3.77
CA GLU A 173 -9.14 16.33 -4.72
C GLU A 173 -8.39 16.08 -6.03
N LYS A 174 -7.12 15.66 -5.93
CA LYS A 174 -6.31 15.29 -7.10
C LYS A 174 -6.95 14.15 -7.88
N TYR A 175 -7.39 13.09 -7.21
CA TYR A 175 -8.05 11.94 -7.85
C TYR A 175 -9.35 12.33 -8.57
N LYS A 176 -10.19 13.17 -7.94
CA LYS A 176 -11.41 13.69 -8.58
C LYS A 176 -11.11 14.52 -9.83
N SER A 177 -10.02 15.29 -9.83
CA SER A 177 -9.62 16.10 -10.99
C SER A 177 -9.13 15.23 -12.15
N THR A 178 -8.40 14.14 -11.88
CA THR A 178 -7.95 13.20 -12.90
C THR A 178 -9.10 12.38 -13.47
N ALA A 179 -10.04 11.92 -12.63
CA ALA A 179 -11.22 11.19 -13.09
C ALA A 179 -12.08 12.02 -14.06
N LYS A 180 -12.33 13.30 -13.73
CA LYS A 180 -13.06 14.21 -14.63
C LYS A 180 -12.34 14.47 -15.95
N ALA A 181 -11.01 14.52 -15.94
CA ALA A 181 -10.23 14.75 -17.15
C ALA A 181 -10.20 13.53 -18.10
N GLU A 182 -10.39 12.32 -17.56
CA GLU A 182 -10.50 11.09 -18.36
C GLU A 182 -11.90 10.91 -18.96
N GLU A 183 -12.96 11.33 -18.26
CA GLU A 183 -14.34 11.30 -18.78
C GLU A 183 -14.55 12.29 -19.94
N VAL A 184 -13.92 13.47 -19.91
CA VAL A 184 -14.04 14.48 -20.98
C VAL A 184 -13.28 14.10 -22.26
N LYS A 185 -12.36 13.12 -22.18
CA LYS A 185 -11.56 12.63 -23.31
C LYS A 185 -12.13 11.38 -23.99
N LYS A 186 -13.18 10.77 -23.42
CA LYS A 186 -13.92 9.66 -24.02
C LYS A 186 -15.14 10.18 -24.77
#